data_AF-N1VX11-F1
#
_entry.id   AF-N1VX11-F1
#
_cell.length_a   1.000
_cell.length_b   1.000
_cell.length_c   1.000
_cell.angle_alpha   90.00
_cell.angle_beta   90.00
_cell.angle_gamma   90.00
#
_symmetry.space_group_name_H-M   'P 1'
#
loop_
_entity.id
_entity.type
_entity.pdbx_description
1 polymer ?
#
loop_
_entity_poly.entity_id
_entity_poly.type
_entity_poly.pdbx_seq_one_letter_code
_entity_poly.pdbx_strand_id
1 'polypeptide(L)'
;MKRIINRSLVLALIALMGLTTVNCPGKKDDNTLLFAGLALLLNQPEYTVVLTGTLKTSGGLPIKDGKVTITDASGVLSSGQAALSDFTTCQTNSYATAGTAGALDGEFVLSFRLTSLTGNLTLSAVEAVGADNTTACSTVTALAGTAFTNSLGDGTLGVNIDLSNRTNVAAFPVTAAGYSVTVKSVNVFVKGEYPIVSPTVGENVCDGKRLSGGPVIKSGSISASETWSGGILLQGTVFIETGATITVTPGTAIFGQRGSSIFFKQGSKLVSNGTAADPICWSSASALGSRFPGDWGGIVAIGTSGASRASNTEGTTPQGYGGAIGSDVENINLSYNIVEFAGNEVAPGDELNNLSIYASKSVLSHVQVHRGLDDGVEAWGGSGTWSNLLATGGLDDDFDLDEAFTGTMTNLIGHKYPSTCGGSFSTDPHGFEMDGTDATSGAGSSCASGSLNRCTNPTITNVTLVGASIAAGQGMRLREGFAGTINRAIIFGFADAAAVSTSTSGTFPAVTGTISNLAYETGKTTAITPTGSTTITATPITSDGSTANCGFGDTKPDYRTIGSLSGTYIGGASTEWYKDWTVYRAR
;
A
#
# COMPACT_ATOMS: atom_id res chain seq x y z
N MET A 1 -10.86 36.06 -24.84
CA MET A 1 -10.16 35.48 -26.02
C MET A 1 -9.17 34.38 -25.66
N LYS A 2 -8.23 34.56 -24.71
CA LYS A 2 -7.27 33.50 -24.29
C LYS A 2 -7.90 32.19 -23.78
N ARG A 3 -9.12 32.21 -23.22
CA ARG A 3 -9.80 31.02 -22.63
C ARG A 3 -10.56 30.12 -23.63
N ILE A 4 -10.93 30.63 -24.82
CA ILE A 4 -11.60 29.82 -25.86
C ILE A 4 -10.57 29.03 -26.66
N ILE A 5 -9.38 29.62 -26.86
CA ILE A 5 -8.29 29.04 -27.63
C ILE A 5 -7.81 27.71 -27.00
N ASN A 6 -7.74 27.59 -25.66
CA ASN A 6 -7.27 26.35 -25.02
C ASN A 6 -8.25 25.17 -25.13
N ARG A 7 -9.57 25.40 -25.10
CA ARG A 7 -10.55 24.30 -25.23
C ARG A 7 -10.72 23.85 -26.67
N SER A 8 -10.66 24.78 -27.61
CA SER A 8 -10.68 24.47 -29.04
C SER A 8 -9.41 23.74 -29.51
N LEU A 9 -8.25 24.02 -28.89
CA LEU A 9 -7.00 23.30 -29.19
C LEU A 9 -7.04 21.84 -28.69
N VAL A 10 -7.64 21.59 -27.52
CA VAL A 10 -7.77 20.24 -26.94
C VAL A 10 -8.75 19.38 -27.75
N LEU A 11 -9.91 19.93 -28.15
CA LEU A 11 -10.83 19.21 -29.03
C LEU A 11 -10.25 19.02 -30.45
N ALA A 12 -9.48 19.99 -30.95
CA ALA A 12 -8.80 19.85 -32.24
C ALA A 12 -7.71 18.76 -32.18
N LEU A 13 -6.98 18.61 -31.07
CA LEU A 13 -6.02 17.52 -30.89
C LEU A 13 -6.71 16.14 -30.83
N ILE A 14 -7.84 16.02 -30.12
CA ILE A 14 -8.61 14.77 -30.05
C ILE A 14 -9.21 14.42 -31.43
N ALA A 15 -9.66 15.41 -32.19
CA ALA A 15 -10.14 15.20 -33.56
C ALA A 15 -9.01 14.80 -34.54
N LEU A 16 -7.78 15.31 -34.34
CA LEU A 16 -6.62 14.95 -35.16
C LEU A 16 -6.10 13.53 -34.85
N MET A 17 -6.33 13.02 -33.64
CA MET A 17 -6.03 11.64 -33.24
C MET A 17 -6.93 10.60 -33.95
N GLY A 18 -8.15 10.97 -34.36
CA GLY A 18 -9.06 10.08 -35.10
C GLY A 18 -8.72 9.91 -36.59
N LEU A 19 -7.80 10.72 -37.14
CA LEU A 19 -7.49 10.77 -38.58
C LEU A 19 -6.09 10.27 -38.95
N THR A 20 -5.25 9.89 -37.98
CA THR A 20 -3.84 9.51 -38.23
C THR A 20 -3.51 8.04 -37.93
N THR A 21 -4.50 7.18 -37.64
CA THR A 21 -4.27 5.72 -37.53
C THR A 21 -4.16 5.00 -38.87
N VAL A 22 -3.61 5.66 -39.90
CA VAL A 22 -3.28 4.99 -41.17
C VAL A 22 -1.81 4.58 -41.12
N ASN A 23 -1.63 3.27 -41.03
CA ASN A 23 -0.36 2.55 -40.95
C ASN A 23 0.61 2.98 -42.06
N CYS A 24 1.71 3.66 -41.70
CA CYS A 24 2.88 3.81 -42.57
C CYS A 24 4.04 2.97 -42.00
N PRO A 25 4.51 1.92 -42.69
CA PRO A 25 5.63 1.13 -42.24
C PRO A 25 6.95 1.87 -42.55
N GLY A 26 7.75 2.21 -41.54
CA GLY A 26 9.18 2.48 -41.75
C GLY A 26 9.86 3.63 -41.02
N LYS A 27 9.22 4.37 -40.09
CA LYS A 27 9.93 5.33 -39.22
C LYS A 27 9.40 5.29 -37.79
N LYS A 28 10.29 5.06 -36.83
CA LYS A 28 10.05 5.34 -35.40
C LYS A 28 9.99 6.85 -35.25
N ASP A 29 8.79 7.40 -35.08
CA ASP A 29 8.62 8.75 -34.57
C ASP A 29 8.36 8.64 -33.06
N ASP A 30 9.31 9.17 -32.28
CA ASP A 30 9.31 9.21 -30.83
C ASP A 30 8.21 10.16 -30.32
N ASN A 31 7.01 9.62 -30.09
CA ASN A 31 5.89 10.33 -29.45
C ASN A 31 6.11 10.56 -27.93
N THR A 32 7.31 10.27 -27.40
CA THR A 32 7.68 10.35 -25.99
C THR A 32 7.57 11.77 -25.43
N LEU A 33 7.89 12.80 -26.22
CA LEU A 33 7.75 14.21 -25.80
C LEU A 33 6.29 14.66 -25.70
N LEU A 34 5.41 14.10 -26.54
CA LEU A 34 3.99 14.44 -26.55
C LEU A 34 3.24 13.74 -25.40
N PHE A 35 3.59 12.49 -25.10
CA PHE A 35 3.12 11.78 -23.90
C PHE A 35 3.71 12.37 -22.60
N ALA A 36 4.96 12.81 -22.59
CA ALA A 36 5.55 13.53 -21.45
C ALA A 36 4.85 14.88 -21.20
N GLY A 37 4.51 15.61 -22.26
CA GLY A 37 3.72 16.84 -22.17
C GLY A 37 2.30 16.59 -21.65
N LEU A 38 1.65 15.50 -22.07
CA LEU A 38 0.33 15.10 -21.59
C LEU A 38 0.37 14.63 -20.12
N ALA A 39 1.42 13.92 -19.71
CA ALA A 39 1.67 13.53 -18.32
C ALA A 39 1.92 14.76 -17.42
N LEU A 40 2.68 15.76 -17.90
CA LEU A 40 2.89 17.04 -17.20
C LEU A 40 1.60 17.87 -17.06
N LEU A 41 0.66 17.75 -18.00
CA LEU A 41 -0.64 18.43 -17.96
C LEU A 41 -1.68 17.68 -17.09
N LEU A 42 -1.58 16.35 -17.01
CA LEU A 42 -2.44 15.51 -16.15
C LEU A 42 -1.95 15.45 -14.69
N ASN A 43 -0.66 15.73 -14.46
CA ASN A 43 0.00 15.61 -13.16
C ASN A 43 0.40 16.95 -12.52
N GLN A 44 -0.42 18.00 -12.69
CA GLN A 44 -0.22 19.23 -11.90
C GLN A 44 -0.46 18.92 -10.42
N PRO A 45 0.48 19.29 -9.52
CA PRO A 45 0.31 19.03 -8.09
C PRO A 45 -0.86 19.87 -7.57
N GLU A 46 -1.85 19.18 -7.01
CA GLU A 46 -3.01 19.80 -6.36
C GLU A 46 -2.95 19.46 -4.87
N TYR A 47 -3.11 20.45 -4.00
CA TYR A 47 -3.02 20.27 -2.55
C TYR A 47 -4.41 20.48 -1.95
N THR A 48 -5.05 19.43 -1.45
CA THR A 48 -6.29 19.54 -0.68
C THR A 48 -5.95 19.91 0.75
N VAL A 49 -6.50 21.02 1.24
CA VAL A 49 -6.32 21.52 2.59
C VAL A 49 -7.64 21.37 3.34
N VAL A 50 -7.58 20.75 4.51
CA VAL A 50 -8.66 20.76 5.50
C VAL A 50 -8.18 21.55 6.70
N LEU A 51 -8.76 22.73 6.92
CA LEU A 51 -8.40 23.65 8.00
C LEU A 51 -9.55 23.74 8.99
N THR A 52 -9.26 23.50 10.27
CA THR A 52 -10.19 23.74 11.37
C THR A 52 -9.73 24.96 12.15
N GLY A 53 -10.63 25.89 12.40
CA GLY A 53 -10.34 27.12 13.15
C GLY A 53 -11.51 27.59 13.99
N THR A 54 -11.25 28.56 14.86
CA THR A 54 -12.28 29.25 15.64
C THR A 54 -12.34 30.72 15.24
N LEU A 55 -13.52 31.18 14.82
CA LEU A 55 -13.81 32.57 14.48
C LEU A 55 -14.22 33.35 15.73
N LYS A 56 -13.64 34.53 15.92
CA LYS A 56 -13.90 35.45 17.03
C LYS A 56 -14.09 36.87 16.53
N THR A 57 -14.86 37.68 17.26
CA THR A 57 -14.96 39.14 17.05
C THR A 57 -13.61 39.82 17.29
N SER A 58 -13.50 41.11 16.92
CA SER A 58 -12.37 41.97 17.28
C SER A 58 -12.14 42.09 18.79
N GLY A 59 -13.17 41.86 19.62
CA GLY A 59 -13.09 41.80 21.08
C GLY A 59 -12.66 40.44 21.64
N GLY A 60 -12.36 39.45 20.79
CA GLY A 60 -11.90 38.12 21.19
C GLY A 60 -13.01 37.15 21.63
N LEU A 61 -14.28 37.54 21.51
CA LEU A 61 -15.41 36.66 21.81
C LEU A 61 -15.69 35.73 20.62
N PRO A 62 -15.91 34.42 20.83
CA PRO A 62 -16.32 33.52 19.77
C PRO A 62 -17.60 33.98 19.05
N ILE A 63 -17.67 33.78 17.74
CA ILE A 63 -18.89 33.96 16.95
C ILE A 63 -19.74 32.71 17.12
N LYS A 64 -21.02 32.83 17.47
CA LYS A 64 -21.88 31.65 17.71
C LYS A 64 -22.39 31.02 16.42
N ASP A 65 -22.89 31.86 15.52
CA ASP A 65 -23.44 31.47 14.22
C ASP A 65 -22.81 32.33 13.14
N GLY A 66 -22.05 31.71 12.27
CA GLY A 66 -21.28 32.43 11.28
C GLY A 66 -21.02 31.64 10.03
N LYS A 67 -20.48 32.35 9.06
CA LYS A 67 -20.09 31.79 7.78
C LYS A 67 -18.75 32.37 7.36
N VAL A 68 -17.84 31.47 6.99
CA VAL A 68 -16.51 31.80 6.48
C VAL A 68 -16.44 31.38 5.02
N THR A 69 -16.00 32.31 4.17
CA THR A 69 -15.78 32.08 2.75
C THR A 69 -14.34 32.38 2.42
N ILE A 70 -13.74 31.58 1.53
CA ILE A 70 -12.46 31.93 0.92
C ILE A 70 -12.62 32.15 -0.58
N THR A 71 -11.93 33.17 -1.09
CA THR A 71 -11.86 33.50 -2.51
C THR A 71 -10.41 33.81 -2.90
N ASP A 72 -10.13 33.78 -4.20
CA ASP A 72 -8.78 33.90 -4.73
C ASP A 72 -8.74 34.85 -5.93
N ALA A 73 -7.94 35.91 -5.78
CA ALA A 73 -7.61 36.83 -6.86
C ALA A 73 -6.24 36.54 -7.50
N SER A 74 -5.47 35.63 -6.90
CA SER A 74 -4.06 35.36 -7.15
C SER A 74 -3.78 34.04 -7.89
N GLY A 75 -4.79 33.22 -8.16
CA GLY A 75 -4.67 31.97 -8.91
C GLY A 75 -4.09 30.80 -8.10
N VAL A 76 -4.16 30.89 -6.77
CA VAL A 76 -3.68 29.93 -5.79
C VAL A 76 -4.74 28.84 -5.50
N LEU A 77 -6.03 29.18 -5.54
CA LEU A 77 -7.14 28.19 -5.47
C LEU A 77 -7.30 27.48 -6.81
N SER A 78 -7.60 26.18 -6.76
CA SER A 78 -7.98 25.41 -7.95
C SER A 78 -9.17 26.06 -8.67
N SER A 79 -9.14 26.06 -10.00
CA SER A 79 -10.12 26.82 -10.80
C SER A 79 -11.56 26.38 -10.52
N GLY A 80 -12.45 27.36 -10.29
CA GLY A 80 -13.87 27.10 -10.03
C GLY A 80 -14.18 26.72 -8.58
N GLN A 81 -13.18 26.73 -7.69
CA GLN A 81 -13.41 26.57 -6.26
C GLN A 81 -13.66 27.91 -5.58
N ALA A 82 -14.76 27.97 -4.84
CA ALA A 82 -14.92 28.81 -3.66
C ALA A 82 -15.23 27.86 -2.51
N ALA A 83 -14.51 27.94 -1.40
CA ALA A 83 -14.81 27.11 -0.25
C ALA A 83 -15.57 27.90 0.80
N LEU A 84 -16.55 27.22 1.37
CA LEU A 84 -17.55 27.79 2.24
C LEU A 84 -17.72 26.88 3.45
N SER A 85 -17.71 27.47 4.64
CA SER A 85 -18.11 26.81 5.87
C SER A 85 -19.18 27.64 6.54
N ASP A 86 -20.37 27.06 6.65
CA ASP A 86 -21.45 27.58 7.49
C ASP A 86 -21.41 26.78 8.80
N PHE A 87 -21.41 27.47 9.95
CA PHE A 87 -21.37 26.82 11.26
C PHE A 87 -22.40 27.41 12.21
N THR A 88 -22.94 26.54 13.06
CA THR A 88 -23.91 26.86 14.10
C THR A 88 -23.53 26.08 15.35
N THR A 89 -22.98 26.75 16.36
CA THR A 89 -22.56 26.09 17.60
C THR A 89 -23.65 26.24 18.67
N CYS A 90 -24.61 25.31 18.69
CA CYS A 90 -25.50 25.14 19.84
C CYS A 90 -25.51 23.67 20.25
N GLN A 91 -24.77 23.32 21.32
CA GLN A 91 -24.92 22.01 21.94
C GLN A 91 -25.20 22.00 23.45
N THR A 92 -25.23 23.12 24.18
CA THR A 92 -25.75 23.11 25.57
C THR A 92 -26.42 24.42 25.99
N ASN A 93 -27.50 24.31 26.77
CA ASN A 93 -28.31 25.41 27.29
C ASN A 93 -27.63 26.20 28.45
N SER A 94 -26.29 26.30 28.49
CA SER A 94 -25.58 26.94 29.60
C SER A 94 -24.20 27.45 29.19
N TYR A 95 -23.76 28.55 29.80
CA TYR A 95 -22.42 29.12 29.63
C TYR A 95 -21.35 28.03 29.84
N ALA A 96 -20.58 27.70 28.81
CA ALA A 96 -19.35 26.93 28.97
C ALA A 96 -18.30 27.85 29.62
N THR A 97 -18.04 27.65 30.91
CA THR A 97 -16.83 28.18 31.53
C THR A 97 -15.62 27.43 30.95
N ALA A 98 -14.52 28.14 30.73
CA ALA A 98 -13.35 27.63 30.03
C ALA A 98 -12.88 26.27 30.58
N GLY A 99 -12.98 25.22 29.75
CA GLY A 99 -12.35 23.92 29.99
C GLY A 99 -13.29 22.72 30.21
N THR A 100 -14.07 22.29 29.21
CA THR A 100 -14.43 20.87 28.96
C THR A 100 -15.03 20.69 27.56
N ALA A 101 -14.89 19.48 26.97
CA ALA A 101 -14.80 19.26 25.52
C ALA A 101 -16.10 18.81 24.81
N GLY A 102 -16.27 19.28 23.56
CA GLY A 102 -17.21 18.75 22.55
C GLY A 102 -17.98 19.84 21.80
N ALA A 103 -17.38 20.39 20.74
CA ALA A 103 -17.74 21.60 19.98
C ALA A 103 -17.62 22.93 20.77
N LEU A 104 -16.55 23.67 20.49
CA LEU A 104 -16.27 24.99 21.07
C LEU A 104 -16.94 26.07 20.20
N ASP A 105 -17.53 27.09 20.83
CA ASP A 105 -18.18 28.22 20.16
C ASP A 105 -17.28 28.79 19.04
N GLY A 106 -17.86 29.02 17.86
CA GLY A 106 -17.18 29.63 16.70
C GLY A 106 -16.27 28.74 15.89
N GLU A 107 -16.28 27.43 16.11
CA GLU A 107 -15.51 26.48 15.31
C GLU A 107 -16.08 26.26 13.90
N PHE A 108 -15.19 26.27 12.90
CA PHE A 108 -15.53 26.03 11.50
C PHE A 108 -14.47 25.16 10.81
N VAL A 109 -14.85 24.53 9.70
CA VAL A 109 -13.97 23.70 8.87
C VAL A 109 -14.02 24.17 7.42
N LEU A 110 -12.87 24.53 6.86
CA LEU A 110 -12.71 24.81 5.43
C LEU A 110 -12.04 23.64 4.74
N SER A 111 -12.59 23.22 3.59
CA SER A 111 -11.99 22.24 2.69
C SER A 111 -11.84 22.84 1.30
N PHE A 112 -10.59 22.97 0.83
CA PHE A 112 -10.27 23.64 -0.42
C PHE A 112 -9.02 23.06 -1.08
N ARG A 113 -8.82 23.32 -2.37
CA ARG A 113 -7.67 22.83 -3.12
C ARG A 113 -6.83 23.96 -3.67
N LEU A 114 -5.53 23.75 -3.63
CA LEU A 114 -4.52 24.72 -4.03
C LEU A 114 -3.67 24.18 -5.17
N THR A 115 -3.19 25.08 -6.01
CA THR A 115 -2.25 24.79 -7.12
C THR A 115 -0.81 25.21 -6.78
N SER A 116 -0.61 25.84 -5.62
CA SER A 116 0.67 26.36 -5.14
C SER A 116 0.83 26.15 -3.64
N LEU A 117 2.06 25.94 -3.20
CA LEU A 117 2.42 25.84 -1.77
C LEU A 117 2.44 27.20 -1.06
N THR A 118 2.56 28.29 -1.82
CA THR A 118 2.62 29.65 -1.28
C THR A 118 1.62 30.57 -1.97
N GLY A 119 1.04 31.51 -1.23
CA GLY A 119 0.13 32.50 -1.78
C GLY A 119 -0.73 33.18 -0.72
N ASN A 120 -1.74 33.91 -1.16
CA ASN A 120 -2.70 34.56 -0.28
C ASN A 120 -4.11 34.31 -0.81
N LEU A 121 -5.05 34.06 0.10
CA LEU A 121 -6.48 33.99 -0.19
C LEU A 121 -7.20 35.10 0.57
N THR A 122 -8.30 35.58 0.01
CA THR A 122 -9.21 36.46 0.75
C THR A 122 -10.12 35.61 1.60
N LEU A 123 -10.16 35.85 2.91
CA LEU A 123 -11.07 35.20 3.85
C LEU A 123 -12.12 36.21 4.30
N SER A 124 -13.38 35.92 4.02
CA SER A 124 -14.52 36.77 4.36
C SER A 124 -15.32 36.08 5.46
N ALA A 125 -15.67 36.84 6.50
CA ALA A 125 -16.49 36.33 7.60
C ALA A 125 -17.77 37.15 7.71
N VAL A 126 -18.89 36.44 7.87
CA VAL A 126 -20.21 37.02 8.10
C VAL A 126 -20.86 36.35 9.30
N GLU A 127 -21.61 37.13 10.06
CA GLU A 127 -22.39 36.69 11.21
C GLU A 127 -23.89 36.67 10.84
N ALA A 128 -24.65 35.78 11.49
CA ALA A 128 -26.09 35.75 11.34
C ALA A 128 -26.78 36.95 12.00
N VAL A 129 -27.81 37.50 11.34
CA VAL A 129 -28.64 38.57 11.92
C VAL A 129 -29.39 38.05 13.15
N GLY A 130 -29.19 38.70 14.30
CA GLY A 130 -29.83 38.33 15.56
C GLY A 130 -29.03 37.36 16.45
N ALA A 131 -27.80 37.00 16.05
CA ALA A 131 -26.84 36.34 16.92
C ALA A 131 -26.30 37.36 17.95
N ASP A 132 -27.09 37.67 18.98
CA ASP A 132 -26.65 38.54 20.06
C ASP A 132 -25.82 37.76 21.11
N ASN A 133 -24.63 38.27 21.42
CA ASN A 133 -23.76 37.73 22.45
C ASN A 133 -24.21 38.05 23.89
N THR A 134 -25.35 38.71 24.10
CA THR A 134 -25.68 39.27 25.42
C THR A 134 -26.57 38.44 26.35
N THR A 135 -27.36 37.43 25.95
CA THR A 135 -28.32 36.84 26.93
C THR A 135 -28.73 35.36 26.91
N ALA A 136 -28.71 34.58 25.81
CA ALA A 136 -28.96 33.12 25.82
C ALA A 136 -28.69 32.44 24.45
N CYS A 137 -28.68 31.10 24.39
CA CYS A 137 -28.74 30.35 23.12
C CYS A 137 -30.10 30.58 22.43
N SER A 138 -30.08 31.04 21.19
CA SER A 138 -31.24 30.94 20.31
C SER A 138 -31.26 29.52 19.74
N THR A 139 -32.26 28.71 20.09
CA THR A 139 -32.50 27.42 19.43
C THR A 139 -33.03 27.68 18.02
N VAL A 140 -32.14 28.04 17.10
CA VAL A 140 -32.52 28.24 15.71
C VAL A 140 -32.21 26.98 14.93
N THR A 141 -33.26 26.24 14.54
CA THR A 141 -33.17 25.23 13.47
C THR A 141 -32.49 25.85 12.25
N ALA A 142 -31.54 25.10 11.65
CA ALA A 142 -30.81 25.40 10.41
C ALA A 142 -31.18 26.76 9.77
N LEU A 143 -30.41 27.80 10.09
CA LEU A 143 -30.59 29.13 9.51
C LEU A 143 -30.50 29.05 7.99
N ALA A 144 -31.47 29.62 7.29
CA ALA A 144 -31.40 29.76 5.84
C ALA A 144 -30.16 30.59 5.48
N GLY A 145 -29.51 30.27 4.35
CA GLY A 145 -28.31 31.01 3.89
C GLY A 145 -28.50 32.52 3.73
N THR A 146 -29.74 33.00 3.71
CA THR A 146 -30.13 34.43 3.70
C THR A 146 -29.99 35.12 5.06
N ALA A 147 -29.74 34.39 6.15
CA ALA A 147 -29.60 34.95 7.49
C ALA A 147 -28.21 35.55 7.79
N PHE A 148 -27.19 35.19 7.01
CA PHE A 148 -25.80 35.61 7.20
C PHE A 148 -25.49 36.91 6.45
N THR A 149 -25.96 38.05 6.96
CA THR A 149 -25.80 39.35 6.28
C THR A 149 -24.96 40.36 7.06
N ASN A 150 -24.63 40.09 8.34
CA ASN A 150 -23.78 41.00 9.12
C ASN A 150 -22.30 40.75 8.78
N SER A 151 -21.76 41.53 7.84
CA SER A 151 -20.36 41.37 7.44
C SER A 151 -19.39 41.80 8.52
N LEU A 152 -18.47 40.91 8.90
CA LEU A 152 -17.34 41.21 9.77
C LEU A 152 -16.13 41.75 8.98
N GLY A 153 -16.25 41.81 7.64
CA GLY A 153 -15.23 42.29 6.72
C GLY A 153 -14.38 41.17 6.12
N ASP A 154 -13.42 41.60 5.30
CA ASP A 154 -12.46 40.74 4.62
C ASP A 154 -11.10 40.75 5.33
N GLY A 155 -10.41 39.62 5.27
CA GLY A 155 -9.06 39.43 5.76
C GLY A 155 -8.23 38.63 4.76
N THR A 156 -6.96 38.41 5.11
CA THR A 156 -6.03 37.61 4.35
C THR A 156 -5.77 36.29 5.07
N LEU A 157 -5.97 35.18 4.37
CA LEU A 157 -5.46 33.87 4.73
C LEU A 157 -4.18 33.63 3.93
N GLY A 158 -3.03 33.71 4.62
CA GLY A 158 -1.76 33.34 4.03
C GLY A 158 -1.70 31.84 3.77
N VAL A 159 -1.01 31.44 2.71
CA VAL A 159 -0.72 30.05 2.37
C VAL A 159 0.80 29.93 2.32
N ASN A 160 1.39 29.12 3.20
CA ASN A 160 2.83 28.84 3.27
C ASN A 160 3.05 27.37 3.64
N ILE A 161 2.52 26.46 2.83
CA ILE A 161 2.58 25.02 3.08
C ILE A 161 4.04 24.55 3.06
N ASP A 162 4.43 23.91 4.16
CA ASP A 162 5.67 23.18 4.28
C ASP A 162 5.38 21.69 4.13
N LEU A 163 5.78 21.12 2.98
CA LEU A 163 5.62 19.69 2.72
C LEU A 163 6.51 18.81 3.62
N SER A 164 7.50 19.39 4.30
CA SER A 164 8.29 18.70 5.33
C SER A 164 7.58 18.66 6.70
N ASN A 165 6.68 19.61 6.97
CA ASN A 165 5.88 19.69 8.19
C ASN A 165 4.38 19.55 7.89
N ARG A 166 3.89 18.31 7.87
CA ARG A 166 2.52 17.98 7.46
C ARG A 166 1.42 18.50 8.39
N THR A 167 1.75 18.94 9.61
CA THR A 167 0.76 19.54 10.52
C THR A 167 0.34 20.95 10.10
N ASN A 168 1.21 21.68 9.40
CA ASN A 168 0.94 22.97 8.74
C ASN A 168 0.14 24.02 9.56
N VAL A 169 0.09 23.93 10.90
CA VAL A 169 -0.77 24.81 11.71
C VAL A 169 -0.32 26.27 11.61
N ALA A 170 0.99 26.51 11.52
CA ALA A 170 1.57 27.84 11.31
C ALA A 170 1.63 28.29 9.84
N ALA A 171 1.29 27.39 8.89
CA ALA A 171 1.37 27.66 7.45
C ALA A 171 0.22 28.53 6.95
N PHE A 172 -0.82 28.75 7.77
CA PHE A 172 -2.04 29.45 7.39
C PHE A 172 -2.36 30.66 8.30
N PRO A 173 -1.48 31.69 8.34
CA PRO A 173 -1.73 32.87 9.15
C PRO A 173 -2.95 33.64 8.65
N VAL A 174 -3.81 34.10 9.56
CA VAL A 174 -4.99 34.92 9.26
C VAL A 174 -4.80 36.33 9.80
N THR A 175 -4.99 37.34 8.94
CA THR A 175 -4.95 38.77 9.31
C THR A 175 -6.23 39.46 8.87
N ALA A 176 -6.97 40.06 9.80
CA ALA A 176 -8.21 40.80 9.51
C ALA A 176 -8.41 41.95 10.52
N ALA A 177 -9.17 42.98 10.12
CA ALA A 177 -9.42 44.16 10.96
C ALA A 177 -10.72 44.07 11.79
N GLY A 178 -11.66 43.17 11.43
CA GLY A 178 -12.98 43.05 12.08
C GLY A 178 -13.20 41.75 12.87
N TYR A 179 -12.33 40.75 12.71
CA TYR A 179 -12.43 39.46 13.37
C TYR A 179 -11.03 38.87 13.58
N SER A 180 -10.94 37.78 14.35
CA SER A 180 -9.74 36.95 14.45
C SER A 180 -10.07 35.49 14.27
N VAL A 181 -9.12 34.72 13.74
CA VAL A 181 -9.22 33.27 13.60
C VAL A 181 -8.07 32.62 14.35
N THR A 182 -8.39 31.66 15.21
CA THR A 182 -7.39 30.76 15.80
C THR A 182 -7.42 29.44 15.03
N VAL A 183 -6.37 29.12 14.27
CA VAL A 183 -6.25 27.83 13.58
C VAL A 183 -5.95 26.74 14.60
N LYS A 184 -6.74 25.67 14.61
CA LYS A 184 -6.58 24.53 15.52
C LYS A 184 -5.81 23.38 14.88
N SER A 185 -6.17 23.04 13.65
CA SER A 185 -5.54 21.95 12.91
C SER A 185 -5.57 22.24 11.42
N VAL A 186 -4.55 21.74 10.72
CA VAL A 186 -4.48 21.79 9.26
C VAL A 186 -4.00 20.44 8.78
N ASN A 187 -4.75 19.83 7.87
CA ASN A 187 -4.33 18.64 7.14
C ASN A 187 -4.13 19.02 5.67
N VAL A 188 -2.95 18.74 5.13
CA VAL A 188 -2.63 18.96 3.73
C VAL A 188 -2.43 17.60 3.05
N PHE A 189 -3.33 17.30 2.11
CA PHE A 189 -3.26 16.13 1.25
C PHE A 189 -2.74 16.59 -0.10
N VAL A 190 -1.56 16.13 -0.46
CA VAL A 190 -1.02 16.36 -1.81
C VAL A 190 -1.67 15.30 -2.70
N LYS A 191 -2.19 15.70 -3.86
CA LYS A 191 -2.82 14.78 -4.81
C LYS A 191 -1.81 13.72 -5.22
N GLY A 192 -2.14 12.47 -4.91
CA GLY A 192 -1.20 11.36 -5.08
C GLY A 192 -0.07 11.40 -4.06
N GLU A 193 -0.34 11.77 -2.81
CA GLU A 193 0.61 11.75 -1.68
C GLU A 193 -0.14 11.51 -0.38
N TYR A 194 0.32 10.54 0.40
CA TYR A 194 -0.28 10.15 1.66
C TYR A 194 0.36 10.91 2.82
N PRO A 195 -0.39 11.75 3.57
CA PRO A 195 0.15 12.28 4.81
C PRO A 195 0.33 11.14 5.81
N ILE A 196 1.57 10.80 6.13
CA ILE A 196 1.90 9.85 7.20
C ILE A 196 1.92 10.63 8.52
N VAL A 197 0.85 10.55 9.31
CA VAL A 197 0.86 10.99 10.70
C VAL A 197 1.56 9.91 11.52
N SER A 198 2.53 10.30 12.36
CA SER A 198 3.34 9.38 13.20
C SER A 198 3.98 8.21 12.42
N PRO A 199 4.93 8.49 11.51
CA PRO A 199 5.55 7.45 10.69
C PRO A 199 6.27 6.41 11.53
N THR A 200 6.13 5.14 11.15
CA THR A 200 6.92 4.05 11.71
C THR A 200 8.41 4.23 11.35
N VAL A 201 9.29 3.49 12.01
CA VAL A 201 10.72 3.45 11.65
C VAL A 201 10.89 2.93 10.22
N GLY A 202 10.14 1.90 9.85
CA GLY A 202 10.10 1.36 8.49
C GLY A 202 9.72 2.41 7.45
N GLU A 203 8.65 3.17 7.73
CA GLU A 203 8.19 4.23 6.81
C GLU A 203 9.27 5.29 6.61
N ASN A 204 9.98 5.69 7.66
CA ASN A 204 11.08 6.66 7.55
C ASN A 204 12.28 6.11 6.74
N VAL A 205 12.60 4.82 6.85
CA VAL A 205 13.65 4.18 6.03
C VAL A 205 13.20 4.11 4.56
N CYS A 206 12.00 3.59 4.29
CA CYS A 206 11.45 3.46 2.93
C CYS A 206 11.22 4.79 2.23
N ASP A 207 11.02 5.87 2.98
CA ASP A 207 10.91 7.22 2.42
C ASP A 207 12.27 7.87 2.16
N GLY A 208 13.38 7.20 2.50
CA GLY A 208 14.73 7.72 2.35
C GLY A 208 15.08 8.86 3.31
N LYS A 209 14.27 9.11 4.36
CA LYS A 209 14.45 10.26 5.27
C LYS A 209 15.75 10.19 6.09
N ARG A 210 16.35 9.01 6.18
CA ARG A 210 17.61 8.76 6.90
C ARG A 210 18.85 8.88 6.01
N LEU A 211 18.67 9.14 4.71
CA LEU A 211 19.77 9.19 3.75
C LEU A 211 20.48 10.54 3.78
N SER A 212 21.81 10.49 3.76
CA SER A 212 22.67 11.65 3.54
C SER A 212 23.34 11.54 2.16
N GLY A 213 23.07 12.49 1.27
CA GLY A 213 23.62 12.48 -0.10
C GLY A 213 22.78 11.69 -1.11
N GLY A 214 23.28 11.58 -2.34
CA GLY A 214 22.61 10.85 -3.41
C GLY A 214 22.82 9.33 -3.30
N PRO A 215 21.89 8.52 -3.84
CA PRO A 215 22.02 7.07 -3.81
C PRO A 215 23.15 6.58 -4.73
N VAL A 216 23.79 5.47 -4.34
CA VAL A 216 24.75 4.76 -5.21
C VAL A 216 23.97 3.97 -6.26
N ILE A 217 24.32 4.18 -7.52
CA ILE A 217 23.66 3.51 -8.64
C ILE A 217 24.23 2.09 -8.82
N LYS A 218 23.34 1.11 -9.01
CA LYS A 218 23.65 -0.28 -9.36
C LYS A 218 22.88 -0.66 -10.63
N SER A 219 23.58 -1.20 -11.61
CA SER A 219 23.04 -1.57 -12.92
C SER A 219 23.84 -2.71 -13.54
N GLY A 220 23.22 -3.46 -14.45
CA GLY A 220 23.88 -4.56 -15.18
C GLY A 220 24.35 -5.69 -14.27
N SER A 221 25.46 -6.35 -14.65
CA SER A 221 26.02 -7.48 -13.90
C SER A 221 27.00 -7.04 -12.81
N ILE A 222 26.84 -7.60 -11.62
CA ILE A 222 27.72 -7.44 -10.45
C ILE A 222 28.36 -8.80 -10.17
N SER A 223 29.65 -8.93 -10.52
CA SER A 223 30.42 -10.18 -10.36
C SER A 223 31.29 -10.22 -9.10
N ALA A 224 31.47 -9.09 -8.42
CA ALA A 224 32.21 -9.01 -7.17
C ALA A 224 31.24 -8.97 -6.00
N SER A 225 31.63 -9.55 -4.86
CA SER A 225 30.86 -9.38 -3.62
C SER A 225 30.95 -7.93 -3.14
N GLU A 226 29.83 -7.40 -2.66
CA GLU A 226 29.71 -6.00 -2.23
C GLU A 226 29.00 -5.91 -0.87
N THR A 227 29.28 -4.82 -0.15
CA THR A 227 28.50 -4.42 1.02
C THR A 227 27.76 -3.12 0.68
N TRP A 228 26.44 -3.13 0.81
CA TRP A 228 25.58 -1.98 0.54
C TRP A 228 25.12 -1.34 1.84
N SER A 229 25.15 0.00 1.86
CA SER A 229 24.76 0.82 3.00
C SER A 229 24.22 2.16 2.51
N GLY A 230 23.30 2.77 3.26
CA GLY A 230 22.74 4.09 2.92
C GLY A 230 21.72 3.99 1.78
N GLY A 231 21.85 4.83 0.75
CA GLY A 231 20.91 4.88 -0.37
C GLY A 231 21.45 4.13 -1.58
N ILE A 232 20.68 3.21 -2.15
CA ILE A 232 20.99 2.50 -3.39
C ILE A 232 19.89 2.77 -4.43
N LEU A 233 20.26 2.96 -5.69
CA LEU A 233 19.32 3.07 -6.81
C LEU A 233 19.61 1.95 -7.83
N LEU A 234 18.63 1.08 -8.07
CA LEU A 234 18.68 0.04 -9.09
C LEU A 234 18.20 0.63 -10.43
N GLN A 235 18.97 0.40 -11.50
CA GLN A 235 18.61 0.83 -12.86
C GLN A 235 18.66 -0.34 -13.83
N GLY A 236 17.54 -0.57 -14.52
CA GLY A 236 17.35 -1.75 -15.36
C GLY A 236 17.38 -3.05 -14.54
N THR A 237 17.57 -4.17 -15.22
CA THR A 237 17.75 -5.47 -14.56
C THR A 237 19.18 -5.57 -14.02
N VAL A 238 19.33 -5.73 -12.71
CA VAL A 238 20.61 -5.93 -12.02
C VAL A 238 20.82 -7.41 -11.78
N PHE A 239 21.92 -7.97 -12.28
CA PHE A 239 22.27 -9.37 -12.09
C PHE A 239 23.39 -9.50 -11.08
N ILE A 240 23.15 -10.21 -9.98
CA ILE A 240 24.20 -10.67 -9.09
C ILE A 240 24.69 -12.01 -9.61
N GLU A 241 25.91 -12.03 -10.11
CA GLU A 241 26.47 -13.18 -10.81
C GLU A 241 26.89 -14.29 -9.83
N THR A 242 26.99 -15.51 -10.35
CA THR A 242 27.45 -16.69 -9.61
C THR A 242 28.74 -16.41 -8.83
N GLY A 243 28.75 -16.75 -7.54
CA GLY A 243 29.89 -16.54 -6.64
C GLY A 243 29.94 -15.17 -5.96
N ALA A 244 29.13 -14.19 -6.41
CA ALA A 244 29.02 -12.90 -5.73
C ALA A 244 28.03 -12.96 -4.55
N THR A 245 28.35 -12.24 -3.48
CA THR A 245 27.47 -12.03 -2.32
C THR A 245 27.21 -10.55 -2.14
N ILE A 246 25.94 -10.16 -2.06
CA ILE A 246 25.53 -8.82 -1.66
C ILE A 246 25.15 -8.87 -0.18
N THR A 247 25.88 -8.11 0.63
CA THR A 247 25.57 -7.92 2.05
C THR A 247 24.96 -6.54 2.23
N VAL A 248 23.74 -6.45 2.76
CA VAL A 248 23.06 -5.16 2.98
C VAL A 248 23.04 -4.86 4.47
N THR A 249 23.54 -3.70 4.86
CA THR A 249 23.61 -3.29 6.27
C THR A 249 22.27 -2.73 6.76
N PRO A 250 21.94 -2.82 8.06
CA PRO A 250 20.73 -2.22 8.64
C PRO A 250 20.52 -0.75 8.26
N GLY A 251 19.25 -0.34 8.08
CA GLY A 251 18.87 1.03 7.73
C GLY A 251 19.11 1.45 6.27
N THR A 252 19.54 0.52 5.41
CA THR A 252 19.71 0.78 3.96
C THR A 252 18.35 0.92 3.28
N ALA A 253 18.24 1.91 2.39
CA ALA A 253 17.10 2.09 1.50
C ALA A 253 17.54 1.87 0.05
N ILE A 254 16.98 0.86 -0.58
CA ILE A 254 17.21 0.46 -1.97
C ILE A 254 15.97 0.86 -2.77
N PHE A 255 16.19 1.67 -3.81
CA PHE A 255 15.14 2.17 -4.67
C PHE A 255 15.23 1.53 -6.06
N GLY A 256 14.17 0.89 -6.51
CA GLY A 256 14.00 0.42 -7.88
C GLY A 256 13.51 1.54 -8.78
N GLN A 257 14.29 1.93 -9.79
CA GLN A 257 13.76 2.74 -10.88
C GLN A 257 12.59 2.00 -11.55
N ARG A 258 11.62 2.74 -12.11
CA ARG A 258 10.50 2.10 -12.79
C ARG A 258 10.96 1.10 -13.86
N GLY A 259 10.48 -0.14 -13.81
CA GLY A 259 10.88 -1.25 -14.68
C GLY A 259 12.23 -1.90 -14.36
N SER A 260 12.91 -1.51 -13.28
CA SER A 260 14.11 -2.20 -12.77
C SER A 260 13.74 -3.45 -11.96
N SER A 261 14.70 -4.35 -11.80
CA SER A 261 14.57 -5.56 -10.98
C SER A 261 15.96 -6.03 -10.56
N ILE A 262 16.04 -6.90 -9.55
CA ILE A 262 17.32 -7.50 -9.12
C ILE A 262 17.23 -9.02 -9.08
N PHE A 263 18.18 -9.67 -9.75
CA PHE A 263 18.25 -11.11 -9.91
C PHE A 263 19.50 -11.64 -9.23
N PHE A 264 19.32 -12.50 -8.24
CA PHE A 264 20.36 -13.31 -7.64
C PHE A 264 20.43 -14.64 -8.38
N LYS A 265 21.38 -14.76 -9.30
CA LYS A 265 21.56 -15.98 -10.11
C LYS A 265 22.03 -17.15 -9.26
N GLN A 266 21.93 -18.36 -9.81
CA GLN A 266 22.41 -19.58 -9.16
C GLN A 266 23.85 -19.43 -8.66
N GLY A 267 24.05 -19.73 -7.37
CA GLY A 267 25.35 -19.63 -6.69
C GLY A 267 25.75 -18.21 -6.25
N SER A 268 24.92 -17.19 -6.50
CA SER A 268 25.03 -15.89 -5.83
C SER A 268 24.29 -15.89 -4.49
N LYS A 269 24.50 -14.86 -3.66
CA LYS A 269 23.86 -14.74 -2.34
C LYS A 269 23.39 -13.33 -2.01
N LEU A 270 22.24 -13.24 -1.36
CA LEU A 270 21.76 -12.05 -0.66
C LEU A 270 21.78 -12.29 0.85
N VAL A 271 22.51 -11.45 1.58
CA VAL A 271 22.48 -11.38 3.04
C VAL A 271 22.00 -9.99 3.44
N SER A 272 20.72 -9.86 3.80
CA SER A 272 20.09 -8.58 4.11
C SER A 272 19.48 -8.65 5.50
N ASN A 273 20.27 -8.33 6.53
CA ASN A 273 19.88 -8.50 7.92
C ASN A 273 19.81 -7.16 8.62
N GLY A 274 18.62 -6.57 8.60
CA GLY A 274 18.24 -5.38 9.36
C GLY A 274 17.87 -5.70 10.81
N THR A 275 17.29 -4.72 11.49
CA THR A 275 16.70 -4.88 12.82
C THR A 275 15.35 -4.15 12.90
N ALA A 276 14.55 -4.36 13.94
CA ALA A 276 13.32 -3.59 14.13
C ALA A 276 13.56 -2.06 14.19
N ALA A 277 14.70 -1.64 14.75
CA ALA A 277 15.07 -0.22 14.85
C ALA A 277 15.71 0.33 13.56
N ASP A 278 16.22 -0.55 12.71
CA ASP A 278 16.92 -0.23 11.47
C ASP A 278 16.57 -1.26 10.39
N PRO A 279 15.31 -1.34 9.93
CA PRO A 279 14.93 -2.27 8.89
C PRO A 279 15.62 -1.90 7.57
N ILE A 280 15.66 -2.84 6.64
CA ILE A 280 16.15 -2.61 5.27
C ILE A 280 14.94 -2.48 4.35
N CYS A 281 14.89 -1.43 3.54
CA CYS A 281 13.77 -1.20 2.64
C CYS A 281 14.17 -1.32 1.17
N TRP A 282 13.34 -2.04 0.42
CA TRP A 282 13.37 -2.15 -1.04
C TRP A 282 12.07 -1.54 -1.56
N SER A 283 12.14 -0.42 -2.26
CA SER A 283 10.95 0.37 -2.64
C SER A 283 11.07 0.97 -4.03
N SER A 284 9.99 1.53 -4.54
CA SER A 284 9.98 2.32 -5.76
C SER A 284 10.79 3.62 -5.61
N ALA A 285 11.56 3.96 -6.65
CA ALA A 285 12.25 5.23 -6.79
C ALA A 285 11.32 6.40 -7.17
N SER A 286 10.03 6.13 -7.44
CA SER A 286 9.06 7.19 -7.68
C SER A 286 8.96 8.11 -6.45
N ALA A 287 8.65 9.38 -6.72
CA ALA A 287 8.46 10.38 -5.67
C ALA A 287 7.44 9.89 -4.63
N LEU A 288 7.61 10.31 -3.38
CA LEU A 288 6.67 9.99 -2.31
C LEU A 288 5.25 10.29 -2.76
N GLY A 289 4.33 9.36 -2.49
CA GLY A 289 2.96 9.45 -2.95
C GLY A 289 2.70 9.02 -4.39
N SER A 290 3.66 9.23 -5.29
CA SER A 290 3.59 8.78 -6.68
C SER A 290 4.16 7.37 -6.85
N ARG A 291 4.17 6.55 -5.79
CA ARG A 291 4.61 5.16 -5.81
C ARG A 291 3.41 4.26 -6.10
N PHE A 292 3.63 3.26 -6.93
CA PHE A 292 2.58 2.52 -7.59
C PHE A 292 2.94 1.02 -7.57
N PRO A 293 2.12 0.05 -7.06
CA PRO A 293 2.32 -1.37 -7.32
C PRO A 293 2.73 -1.66 -8.76
N GLY A 294 3.77 -2.46 -8.91
CA GLY A 294 4.39 -2.78 -10.20
C GLY A 294 5.29 -1.67 -10.73
N ASP A 295 5.71 -0.72 -9.89
CA ASP A 295 6.71 0.27 -10.30
C ASP A 295 8.02 -0.43 -10.68
N TRP A 296 8.44 -1.43 -9.91
CA TRP A 296 9.65 -2.22 -10.15
C TRP A 296 9.37 -3.73 -10.00
N GLY A 297 10.30 -4.58 -10.40
CA GLY A 297 10.12 -6.03 -10.49
C GLY A 297 10.57 -6.83 -9.27
N GLY A 298 10.82 -6.18 -8.13
CA GLY A 298 11.13 -6.90 -6.88
C GLY A 298 12.48 -7.62 -6.88
N ILE A 299 12.58 -8.59 -5.96
CA ILE A 299 13.78 -9.41 -5.75
C ILE A 299 13.53 -10.81 -6.29
N VAL A 300 14.38 -11.23 -7.23
CA VAL A 300 14.35 -12.58 -7.81
C VAL A 300 15.53 -13.38 -7.30
N ALA A 301 15.28 -14.50 -6.63
CA ALA A 301 16.31 -15.37 -6.06
C ALA A 301 16.28 -16.76 -6.70
N ILE A 302 17.36 -17.15 -7.35
CA ILE A 302 17.46 -18.41 -8.08
C ILE A 302 18.51 -19.30 -7.42
N GLY A 303 18.08 -20.44 -6.92
CA GLY A 303 18.95 -21.38 -6.21
C GLY A 303 19.14 -22.72 -6.92
N THR A 304 19.57 -23.70 -6.13
CA THR A 304 19.86 -25.07 -6.60
C THR A 304 19.20 -26.13 -5.71
N SER A 305 18.13 -25.77 -5.01
CA SER A 305 17.36 -26.64 -4.10
C SER A 305 16.27 -27.44 -4.81
N GLY A 306 16.27 -27.43 -6.15
CA GLY A 306 15.39 -28.20 -7.02
C GLY A 306 13.97 -27.67 -7.12
N ALA A 307 13.24 -28.13 -8.14
CA ALA A 307 11.81 -27.88 -8.34
C ALA A 307 11.18 -29.08 -9.06
N SER A 308 9.85 -29.19 -9.05
CA SER A 308 9.16 -30.30 -9.73
C SER A 308 9.38 -30.28 -11.25
N ARG A 309 9.59 -29.10 -11.85
CA ARG A 309 9.97 -28.89 -13.26
C ARG A 309 11.32 -28.17 -13.43
N ALA A 310 11.74 -28.01 -14.67
CA ALA A 310 12.83 -27.13 -15.08
C ALA A 310 12.29 -26.16 -16.13
N SER A 311 12.46 -24.85 -15.91
CA SER A 311 11.90 -23.78 -16.74
C SER A 311 12.80 -22.54 -16.68
N ASN A 312 12.33 -21.42 -17.23
CA ASN A 312 12.94 -20.12 -17.04
C ASN A 312 12.06 -19.25 -16.13
N THR A 313 12.69 -18.35 -15.36
CA THR A 313 12.00 -17.34 -14.55
C THR A 313 11.21 -16.37 -15.43
N GLU A 314 10.24 -15.66 -14.84
CA GLU A 314 9.71 -14.43 -15.42
C GLU A 314 10.77 -13.31 -15.54
N GLY A 315 10.39 -12.26 -16.25
CA GLY A 315 11.10 -11.01 -16.40
C GLY A 315 11.70 -10.81 -17.79
N THR A 316 12.13 -9.57 -18.07
CA THR A 316 12.66 -9.15 -19.38
C THR A 316 13.92 -9.90 -19.84
N THR A 317 14.58 -10.64 -18.96
CA THR A 317 15.77 -11.45 -19.27
C THR A 317 15.73 -12.74 -18.43
N PRO A 318 14.89 -13.72 -18.82
CA PRO A 318 14.64 -14.96 -18.10
C PRO A 318 15.91 -15.75 -17.79
N GLN A 319 15.96 -16.38 -16.61
CA GLN A 319 17.06 -17.23 -16.17
C GLN A 319 16.58 -18.66 -15.96
N GLY A 320 17.40 -19.67 -16.28
CA GLY A 320 17.04 -21.06 -16.05
C GLY A 320 17.00 -21.43 -14.56
N TYR A 321 16.03 -22.23 -14.16
CA TYR A 321 15.91 -22.79 -12.80
C TYR A 321 15.33 -24.22 -12.80
N GLY A 322 15.28 -24.81 -11.60
CA GLY A 322 14.57 -26.06 -11.34
C GLY A 322 15.40 -27.32 -11.62
N GLY A 323 14.70 -28.45 -11.74
CA GLY A 323 15.31 -29.78 -11.86
C GLY A 323 15.65 -30.43 -10.51
N ALA A 324 16.56 -31.42 -10.53
CA ALA A 324 16.99 -32.12 -9.33
C ALA A 324 17.70 -31.19 -8.34
N ILE A 325 17.72 -31.58 -7.05
CA ILE A 325 18.50 -30.87 -6.02
C ILE A 325 19.99 -30.91 -6.41
N GLY A 326 20.58 -29.73 -6.54
CA GLY A 326 22.01 -29.51 -6.74
C GLY A 326 22.73 -29.35 -5.41
N SER A 327 23.41 -28.22 -5.22
CA SER A 327 24.22 -27.97 -4.02
C SER A 327 23.42 -27.64 -2.75
N ASP A 328 22.12 -27.33 -2.88
CA ASP A 328 21.22 -26.98 -1.77
C ASP A 328 21.78 -25.90 -0.81
N VAL A 329 22.48 -24.92 -1.38
CA VAL A 329 23.07 -23.81 -0.62
C VAL A 329 22.06 -22.70 -0.40
N GLU A 330 22.04 -22.15 0.82
CA GLU A 330 21.31 -20.92 1.12
C GLU A 330 21.83 -19.78 0.25
N ASN A 331 20.90 -19.15 -0.48
CA ASN A 331 21.18 -18.04 -1.40
C ASN A 331 20.39 -16.78 -1.07
N ILE A 332 19.38 -16.84 -0.20
CA ILE A 332 18.70 -15.65 0.30
C ILE A 332 18.43 -15.74 1.81
N ASN A 333 18.88 -14.71 2.52
CA ASN A 333 18.71 -14.54 3.96
C ASN A 333 18.24 -13.11 4.25
N LEU A 334 16.97 -12.98 4.64
CA LEU A 334 16.35 -11.69 4.93
C LEU A 334 15.90 -11.64 6.39
N SER A 335 16.35 -10.63 7.12
CA SER A 335 15.79 -10.28 8.42
C SER A 335 15.44 -8.80 8.54
N TYR A 336 14.22 -8.47 9.00
CA TYR A 336 13.68 -7.10 9.05
C TYR A 336 13.76 -6.37 7.71
N ASN A 337 13.23 -7.00 6.65
CA ASN A 337 13.17 -6.41 5.31
C ASN A 337 11.74 -5.99 4.97
N ILE A 338 11.62 -4.84 4.31
CA ILE A 338 10.37 -4.35 3.72
C ILE A 338 10.58 -4.31 2.21
N VAL A 339 9.72 -4.96 1.45
CA VAL A 339 9.71 -4.91 -0.01
C VAL A 339 8.38 -4.32 -0.44
N GLU A 340 8.38 -3.11 -1.00
CA GLU A 340 7.15 -2.40 -1.35
C GLU A 340 7.10 -1.91 -2.80
N PHE A 341 5.88 -1.84 -3.36
CA PHE A 341 5.59 -1.32 -4.71
C PHE A 341 6.26 -2.09 -5.87
N ALA A 342 6.65 -3.35 -5.63
CA ALA A 342 7.13 -4.24 -6.66
C ALA A 342 5.97 -4.90 -7.43
N GLY A 343 6.21 -5.93 -8.24
CA GLY A 343 5.14 -6.63 -8.95
C GLY A 343 5.07 -6.39 -10.47
N ASN A 344 6.10 -5.86 -11.12
CA ASN A 344 5.95 -5.33 -12.49
C ASN A 344 5.64 -6.43 -13.52
N GLU A 345 4.49 -6.32 -14.19
CA GLU A 345 4.13 -7.06 -15.41
C GLU A 345 4.98 -6.58 -16.60
N VAL A 346 5.91 -7.41 -17.07
CA VAL A 346 6.81 -7.06 -18.18
C VAL A 346 6.23 -7.42 -19.54
N ALA A 347 5.29 -8.37 -19.57
CA ALA A 347 4.42 -8.73 -20.70
C ALA A 347 3.17 -9.45 -20.14
N PRO A 348 2.08 -9.60 -20.93
CA PRO A 348 0.89 -10.30 -20.46
C PRO A 348 1.18 -11.74 -20.01
N GLY A 349 0.95 -12.05 -18.73
CA GLY A 349 1.26 -13.36 -18.14
C GLY A 349 2.76 -13.58 -17.89
N ASP A 350 3.53 -12.50 -17.75
CA ASP A 350 4.95 -12.47 -17.37
C ASP A 350 5.14 -11.38 -16.31
N GLU A 351 4.64 -11.67 -15.13
CA GLU A 351 4.65 -10.81 -13.97
C GLU A 351 5.80 -11.18 -13.00
N LEU A 352 6.51 -10.18 -12.50
CA LEU A 352 7.47 -10.35 -11.41
C LEU A 352 6.78 -10.03 -10.08
N ASN A 353 7.29 -10.55 -8.97
CA ASN A 353 6.65 -10.42 -7.64
C ASN A 353 7.31 -9.38 -6.73
N ASN A 354 6.80 -9.22 -5.51
CA ASN A 354 7.60 -8.63 -4.44
C ASN A 354 8.85 -9.47 -4.16
N LEU A 355 8.66 -10.77 -3.91
CA LEU A 355 9.72 -11.76 -3.75
C LEU A 355 9.45 -12.98 -4.65
N SER A 356 10.26 -13.18 -5.68
CA SER A 356 10.22 -14.36 -6.54
C SER A 356 11.33 -15.34 -6.14
N ILE A 357 10.97 -16.54 -5.70
CA ILE A 357 11.88 -17.53 -5.11
C ILE A 357 11.89 -18.80 -5.98
N TYR A 358 12.89 -18.93 -6.85
CA TYR A 358 13.01 -20.07 -7.77
C TYR A 358 14.04 -21.09 -7.29
N ALA A 359 13.59 -22.32 -6.98
CA ALA A 359 14.43 -23.44 -6.55
C ALA A 359 15.47 -23.04 -5.48
N SER A 360 15.09 -22.12 -4.59
CA SER A 360 15.99 -21.41 -3.69
C SER A 360 15.90 -21.96 -2.27
N LYS A 361 17.02 -21.94 -1.54
CA LYS A 361 17.02 -22.19 -0.10
C LYS A 361 16.99 -20.85 0.61
N SER A 362 15.83 -20.55 1.16
CA SER A 362 15.49 -19.23 1.68
C SER A 362 15.28 -19.23 3.18
N VAL A 363 15.86 -18.22 3.84
CA VAL A 363 15.66 -17.95 5.27
C VAL A 363 15.06 -16.56 5.41
N LEU A 364 13.81 -16.49 5.86
CA LEU A 364 13.05 -15.24 5.98
C LEU A 364 12.61 -15.05 7.43
N SER A 365 12.95 -13.92 8.04
CA SER A 365 12.58 -13.62 9.43
C SER A 365 12.19 -12.17 9.62
N HIS A 366 10.92 -11.87 9.90
CA HIS A 366 10.42 -10.49 9.94
C HIS A 366 10.58 -9.85 8.55
N VAL A 367 9.78 -10.32 7.60
CA VAL A 367 9.77 -9.78 6.23
C VAL A 367 8.37 -9.27 5.92
N GLN A 368 8.29 -8.04 5.42
CA GLN A 368 7.05 -7.46 4.92
C GLN A 368 7.12 -7.32 3.41
N VAL A 369 6.07 -7.78 2.74
CA VAL A 369 5.78 -7.49 1.33
C VAL A 369 4.54 -6.61 1.29
N HIS A 370 4.62 -5.48 0.59
CA HIS A 370 3.62 -4.41 0.69
C HIS A 370 3.29 -3.80 -0.67
N ARG A 371 2.00 -3.72 -0.99
CA ARG A 371 1.52 -3.06 -2.22
C ARG A 371 2.21 -3.58 -3.50
N GLY A 372 2.42 -4.90 -3.58
CA GLY A 372 2.77 -5.59 -4.83
C GLY A 372 1.63 -5.50 -5.84
N LEU A 373 1.97 -5.43 -7.14
CA LEU A 373 0.97 -5.56 -8.20
C LEU A 373 0.62 -7.03 -8.42
N ASP A 374 1.63 -7.87 -8.44
CA ASP A 374 1.53 -9.32 -8.43
C ASP A 374 1.72 -9.86 -7.01
N ASP A 375 2.11 -11.12 -6.87
CA ASP A 375 2.21 -11.79 -5.59
C ASP A 375 3.17 -11.15 -4.59
N GLY A 376 2.80 -11.28 -3.32
CA GLY A 376 3.64 -10.89 -2.20
C GLY A 376 4.91 -11.75 -2.12
N VAL A 377 4.73 -13.05 -2.02
CA VAL A 377 5.83 -14.01 -2.04
C VAL A 377 5.41 -15.19 -2.88
N GLU A 378 6.14 -15.45 -3.96
CA GLU A 378 5.91 -16.62 -4.79
C GLU A 378 7.16 -17.50 -4.81
N ALA A 379 6.97 -18.81 -4.63
CA ALA A 379 8.07 -19.76 -4.59
C ALA A 379 7.83 -20.98 -5.49
N TRP A 380 8.61 -21.08 -6.57
CA TRP A 380 8.64 -22.25 -7.44
C TRP A 380 9.75 -23.21 -7.00
N GLY A 381 9.38 -24.20 -6.19
CA GLY A 381 10.30 -25.18 -5.66
C GLY A 381 11.33 -24.62 -4.69
N GLY A 382 12.26 -25.47 -4.27
CA GLY A 382 13.28 -25.13 -3.28
C GLY A 382 12.82 -25.41 -1.84
N SER A 383 13.48 -24.77 -0.87
CA SER A 383 13.14 -24.94 0.54
C SER A 383 13.17 -23.64 1.34
N GLY A 384 12.28 -23.53 2.33
CA GLY A 384 12.15 -22.33 3.17
C GLY A 384 12.20 -22.61 4.67
N THR A 385 12.84 -21.71 5.41
CA THR A 385 12.64 -21.55 6.86
C THR A 385 12.19 -20.12 7.11
N TRP A 386 10.88 -19.93 7.26
CA TRP A 386 10.27 -18.61 7.31
C TRP A 386 9.57 -18.37 8.64
N SER A 387 9.74 -17.18 9.19
CA SER A 387 9.08 -16.77 10.42
C SER A 387 8.68 -15.30 10.39
N ASN A 388 7.49 -14.98 10.87
CA ASN A 388 7.00 -13.60 10.98
C ASN A 388 6.97 -12.89 9.61
N LEU A 389 6.11 -13.38 8.71
CA LEU A 389 5.92 -12.79 7.38
C LEU A 389 4.61 -11.99 7.34
N LEU A 390 4.67 -10.80 6.77
CA LEU A 390 3.54 -9.88 6.66
C LEU A 390 3.34 -9.47 5.19
N ALA A 391 2.26 -9.93 4.58
CA ALA A 391 1.79 -9.47 3.27
C ALA A 391 0.63 -8.49 3.45
N THR A 392 0.73 -7.31 2.84
CA THR A 392 -0.24 -6.22 3.06
C THR A 392 -0.57 -5.45 1.80
N GLY A 393 -1.86 -5.39 1.48
CA GLY A 393 -2.38 -4.60 0.37
C GLY A 393 -1.83 -5.00 -1.00
N GLY A 394 -1.37 -6.25 -1.17
CA GLY A 394 -1.07 -6.83 -2.48
C GLY A 394 -2.32 -6.84 -3.37
N LEU A 395 -2.09 -6.83 -4.68
CA LEU A 395 -3.16 -6.81 -5.69
C LEU A 395 -3.35 -8.16 -6.37
N ASP A 396 -2.43 -9.11 -6.18
CA ASP A 396 -2.63 -10.53 -6.44
C ASP A 396 -2.48 -11.34 -5.14
N ASP A 397 -1.88 -12.53 -5.12
CA ASP A 397 -1.85 -13.42 -3.97
C ASP A 397 -0.93 -12.92 -2.85
N ASP A 398 -1.28 -13.21 -1.59
CA ASP A 398 -0.39 -12.80 -0.47
C ASP A 398 0.83 -13.72 -0.39
N PHE A 399 0.61 -15.03 -0.57
CA PHE A 399 1.65 -16.06 -0.60
C PHE A 399 1.26 -17.17 -1.57
N ASP A 400 2.12 -17.43 -2.54
CA ASP A 400 1.98 -18.54 -3.48
C ASP A 400 3.18 -19.50 -3.40
N LEU A 401 2.89 -20.80 -3.24
CA LEU A 401 3.93 -21.82 -3.03
C LEU A 401 3.70 -23.03 -3.93
N ASP A 402 4.71 -23.26 -4.75
CA ASP A 402 4.57 -23.99 -5.98
C ASP A 402 5.67 -24.98 -6.23
N GLU A 403 5.46 -25.82 -7.23
CA GLU A 403 6.49 -26.65 -7.85
C GLU A 403 7.37 -27.45 -6.88
N ALA A 404 6.71 -28.15 -5.95
CA ALA A 404 7.38 -28.95 -4.92
C ALA A 404 8.11 -28.16 -3.82
N PHE A 405 7.77 -26.89 -3.61
CA PHE A 405 8.28 -26.12 -2.49
C PHE A 405 8.03 -26.84 -1.16
N THR A 406 9.01 -26.73 -0.25
CA THR A 406 8.93 -27.32 1.09
C THR A 406 9.52 -26.42 2.13
N GLY A 407 9.16 -26.58 3.39
CA GLY A 407 9.74 -25.75 4.43
C GLY A 407 8.95 -25.73 5.70
N THR A 408 9.47 -24.98 6.66
CA THR A 408 8.75 -24.63 7.89
C THR A 408 8.47 -23.15 7.88
N MET A 409 7.20 -22.81 8.08
CA MET A 409 6.68 -21.44 8.14
C MET A 409 5.95 -21.25 9.45
N THR A 410 6.22 -20.14 10.15
CA THR A 410 5.52 -19.82 11.40
C THR A 410 5.18 -18.34 11.47
N ASN A 411 3.96 -18.01 11.87
CA ASN A 411 3.46 -16.63 12.00
C ASN A 411 3.42 -15.92 10.65
N LEU A 412 2.41 -16.23 9.85
CA LEU A 412 2.13 -15.58 8.56
C LEU A 412 0.87 -14.74 8.68
N ILE A 413 0.92 -13.52 8.16
CA ILE A 413 -0.21 -12.60 8.10
C ILE A 413 -0.38 -12.11 6.67
N GLY A 414 -1.55 -12.31 6.09
CA GLY A 414 -1.99 -11.70 4.83
C GLY A 414 -3.16 -10.76 5.09
N HIS A 415 -3.11 -9.55 4.52
CA HIS A 415 -4.16 -8.55 4.69
C HIS A 415 -4.41 -7.79 3.40
N LYS A 416 -5.50 -8.11 2.70
CA LYS A 416 -5.95 -7.36 1.53
C LYS A 416 -6.53 -6.01 1.94
N TYR A 417 -6.32 -4.99 1.11
CA TYR A 417 -6.95 -3.69 1.28
C TYR A 417 -8.15 -3.53 0.33
N PRO A 418 -9.11 -2.64 0.61
CA PRO A 418 -10.14 -2.30 -0.36
C PRO A 418 -9.56 -1.72 -1.65
N SER A 419 -10.26 -1.89 -2.78
CA SER A 419 -9.85 -1.32 -4.08
C SER A 419 -9.75 0.21 -4.08
N THR A 420 -10.47 0.87 -3.17
CA THR A 420 -10.37 2.32 -2.95
C THR A 420 -9.00 2.77 -2.44
N CYS A 421 -8.16 1.85 -1.94
CA CYS A 421 -6.78 2.13 -1.56
C CYS A 421 -5.79 2.09 -2.72
N GLY A 422 -6.29 1.92 -3.95
CA GLY A 422 -5.57 2.11 -5.20
C GLY A 422 -5.04 0.83 -5.82
N GLY A 423 -4.85 0.87 -7.14
CA GLY A 423 -4.49 -0.29 -7.97
C GLY A 423 -5.69 -1.06 -8.50
N SER A 424 -5.42 -2.06 -9.33
CA SER A 424 -6.41 -3.00 -9.86
C SER A 424 -6.00 -4.39 -9.40
N PHE A 425 -6.95 -5.12 -8.81
CA PHE A 425 -6.71 -6.51 -8.43
C PHE A 425 -6.61 -7.40 -9.66
N SER A 426 -5.88 -8.50 -9.52
CA SER A 426 -5.92 -9.65 -10.42
C SER A 426 -7.33 -10.26 -10.47
N THR A 427 -7.50 -11.27 -11.31
CA THR A 427 -8.79 -11.98 -11.44
C THR A 427 -9.07 -12.92 -10.27
N ASP A 428 -8.09 -13.21 -9.44
CA ASP A 428 -8.14 -14.25 -8.42
C ASP A 428 -7.23 -13.96 -7.19
N PRO A 429 -7.33 -12.78 -6.55
CA PRO A 429 -6.43 -12.36 -5.48
C PRO A 429 -6.72 -13.06 -4.14
N HIS A 430 -6.09 -14.20 -3.93
CA HIS A 430 -6.21 -15.07 -2.78
C HIS A 430 -5.29 -14.65 -1.62
N GLY A 431 -5.58 -15.20 -0.43
CA GLY A 431 -4.65 -15.14 0.69
C GLY A 431 -3.48 -16.09 0.44
N PHE A 432 -3.77 -17.37 0.28
CA PHE A 432 -2.81 -18.34 -0.23
C PHE A 432 -3.25 -18.87 -1.59
N GLU A 433 -2.32 -18.95 -2.54
CA GLU A 433 -2.36 -19.89 -3.66
C GLU A 433 -1.29 -20.98 -3.43
N MET A 434 -1.57 -22.19 -3.88
CA MET A 434 -0.72 -23.36 -3.64
C MET A 434 -0.92 -24.31 -4.80
N ASP A 435 -0.17 -24.11 -5.87
CA ASP A 435 -0.20 -24.94 -7.07
C ASP A 435 0.90 -26.00 -6.97
N GLY A 436 0.51 -27.12 -6.36
CA GLY A 436 1.47 -28.15 -5.99
C GLY A 436 2.41 -28.62 -7.12
N THR A 437 1.96 -28.55 -8.39
CA THR A 437 2.72 -28.81 -9.61
C THR A 437 2.10 -28.08 -10.80
N ASP A 438 2.90 -27.44 -11.66
CA ASP A 438 2.45 -26.77 -12.89
C ASP A 438 1.58 -27.66 -13.83
N ALA A 439 0.35 -27.20 -14.05
CA ALA A 439 -0.67 -27.83 -14.89
C ALA A 439 -0.38 -27.81 -16.40
N THR A 440 0.45 -26.90 -16.90
CA THR A 440 0.60 -26.64 -18.34
C THR A 440 1.47 -27.65 -19.09
N SER A 441 2.15 -28.55 -18.38
CA SER A 441 2.99 -29.58 -19.00
C SER A 441 2.22 -30.67 -19.76
N GLY A 442 0.87 -30.69 -19.73
CA GLY A 442 0.01 -31.56 -20.54
C GLY A 442 0.11 -33.06 -20.22
N ALA A 443 1.12 -33.47 -19.45
CA ALA A 443 1.14 -34.67 -18.68
C ALA A 443 0.62 -34.31 -17.30
N GLY A 444 -0.39 -35.01 -16.80
CA GLY A 444 -0.72 -35.01 -15.38
C GLY A 444 0.46 -35.54 -14.58
N SER A 445 1.50 -34.72 -14.46
CA SER A 445 2.75 -35.00 -13.79
C SER A 445 2.38 -35.22 -12.34
N SER A 446 2.09 -36.48 -12.01
CA SER A 446 1.97 -36.89 -10.63
C SER A 446 3.16 -36.30 -9.88
N CYS A 447 2.97 -35.91 -8.62
CA CYS A 447 4.10 -35.60 -7.76
C CYS A 447 5.20 -36.67 -7.88
N ALA A 448 4.86 -37.90 -8.29
CA ALA A 448 5.77 -39.01 -8.48
C ALA A 448 6.64 -39.02 -9.76
N SER A 449 6.39 -38.15 -10.74
CA SER A 449 7.07 -38.16 -12.05
C SER A 449 7.90 -36.91 -12.37
N GLY A 450 7.81 -35.86 -11.53
CA GLY A 450 8.67 -34.67 -11.64
C GLY A 450 10.11 -34.92 -11.15
N SER A 451 11.00 -33.96 -11.38
CA SER A 451 12.45 -34.09 -11.08
C SER A 451 12.77 -34.39 -9.61
N LEU A 452 11.84 -34.06 -8.70
CA LEU A 452 11.98 -34.30 -7.26
C LEU A 452 11.10 -35.42 -6.70
N ASN A 453 10.22 -36.03 -7.50
CA ASN A 453 9.31 -37.10 -7.06
C ASN A 453 8.58 -36.73 -5.73
N ARG A 454 8.12 -35.47 -5.61
CA ARG A 454 7.41 -34.95 -4.44
C ARG A 454 6.44 -33.84 -4.86
N CYS A 455 5.42 -33.60 -4.04
CA CYS A 455 4.54 -32.45 -4.16
C CYS A 455 5.04 -31.26 -3.35
N THR A 456 4.41 -30.08 -3.53
CA THR A 456 4.48 -28.98 -2.57
C THR A 456 4.02 -29.46 -1.21
N ASN A 457 4.93 -29.45 -0.24
CA ASN A 457 4.69 -29.99 1.10
C ASN A 457 5.37 -29.10 2.17
N PRO A 458 4.81 -27.91 2.42
CA PRO A 458 5.22 -27.07 3.52
C PRO A 458 4.55 -27.47 4.84
N THR A 459 5.20 -27.14 5.96
CA THR A 459 4.58 -27.10 7.30
C THR A 459 4.38 -25.64 7.70
N ILE A 460 3.13 -25.21 7.77
CA ILE A 460 2.74 -23.83 8.09
C ILE A 460 1.99 -23.83 9.42
N THR A 461 2.45 -23.03 10.37
CA THR A 461 1.80 -22.87 11.68
C THR A 461 1.51 -21.40 11.94
N ASN A 462 0.40 -21.09 12.60
CA ASN A 462 0.02 -19.72 13.00
C ASN A 462 -0.17 -18.81 11.78
N VAL A 463 -1.39 -18.81 11.23
CA VAL A 463 -1.74 -18.03 10.02
C VAL A 463 -2.93 -17.12 10.32
N THR A 464 -2.88 -15.86 9.87
CA THR A 464 -4.03 -14.95 9.85
C THR A 464 -4.18 -14.35 8.46
N LEU A 465 -5.27 -14.67 7.76
CA LEU A 465 -5.61 -14.09 6.46
C LEU A 465 -6.86 -13.24 6.60
N VAL A 466 -6.76 -11.96 6.22
CA VAL A 466 -7.84 -10.97 6.26
C VAL A 466 -8.07 -10.44 4.85
N GLY A 467 -9.22 -10.75 4.28
CA GLY A 467 -9.64 -10.26 2.97
C GLY A 467 -10.41 -8.94 3.05
N ALA A 468 -10.70 -8.38 1.87
CA ALA A 468 -11.49 -7.16 1.69
C ALA A 468 -12.74 -7.39 0.82
N SER A 469 -13.26 -8.62 0.80
CA SER A 469 -14.37 -9.08 -0.05
C SER A 469 -14.15 -8.81 -1.55
N ILE A 470 -12.91 -8.92 -2.01
CA ILE A 470 -12.55 -8.79 -3.42
C ILE A 470 -13.11 -9.99 -4.19
N ALA A 471 -13.79 -9.71 -5.32
CA ALA A 471 -14.41 -10.75 -6.15
C ALA A 471 -13.41 -11.84 -6.53
N ALA A 472 -13.87 -13.10 -6.55
CA ALA A 472 -13.04 -14.31 -6.78
C ALA A 472 -11.91 -14.57 -5.76
N GLY A 473 -11.64 -13.64 -4.83
CA GLY A 473 -10.66 -13.84 -3.76
C GLY A 473 -11.08 -14.93 -2.78
N GLN A 474 -10.22 -15.93 -2.63
CA GLN A 474 -10.34 -17.05 -1.70
C GLN A 474 -9.36 -16.88 -0.54
N GLY A 475 -9.70 -17.38 0.64
CA GLY A 475 -8.75 -17.42 1.76
C GLY A 475 -7.54 -18.27 1.41
N MET A 476 -7.78 -19.50 0.94
CA MET A 476 -6.74 -20.43 0.48
C MET A 476 -7.24 -21.17 -0.75
N ARG A 477 -6.46 -21.14 -1.83
CA ARG A 477 -6.61 -22.02 -2.98
C ARG A 477 -5.54 -23.11 -2.87
N LEU A 478 -5.98 -24.36 -2.75
CA LEU A 478 -5.11 -25.51 -2.51
C LEU A 478 -5.31 -26.52 -3.62
N ARG A 479 -4.38 -26.63 -4.56
CA ARG A 479 -4.59 -27.46 -5.77
C ARG A 479 -3.36 -28.25 -6.19
N GLU A 480 -3.56 -29.03 -7.24
CA GLU A 480 -2.49 -29.59 -8.08
C GLU A 480 -1.40 -30.34 -7.29
N GLY A 481 -1.81 -31.12 -6.29
CA GLY A 481 -0.90 -31.93 -5.49
C GLY A 481 -0.47 -31.29 -4.17
N PHE A 482 -1.06 -30.18 -3.70
CA PHE A 482 -0.76 -29.67 -2.36
C PHE A 482 -0.84 -30.79 -1.29
N ALA A 483 0.27 -31.02 -0.59
CA ALA A 483 0.44 -32.07 0.42
C ALA A 483 0.90 -31.51 1.77
N GLY A 484 0.88 -30.18 1.92
CA GLY A 484 1.35 -29.49 3.12
C GLY A 484 0.45 -29.66 4.35
N THR A 485 0.96 -29.22 5.49
CA THR A 485 0.23 -29.16 6.76
C THR A 485 0.04 -27.71 7.16
N ILE A 486 -1.20 -27.31 7.43
CA ILE A 486 -1.56 -25.99 7.96
C ILE A 486 -2.17 -26.18 9.35
N ASN A 487 -1.58 -25.53 10.35
CA ASN A 487 -2.05 -25.61 11.73
C ASN A 487 -2.27 -24.21 12.31
N ARG A 488 -3.40 -23.99 13.00
CA ARG A 488 -3.76 -22.72 13.67
C ARG A 488 -3.90 -21.58 12.66
N ALA A 489 -4.88 -21.71 11.79
CA ALA A 489 -5.20 -20.70 10.79
C ALA A 489 -6.48 -19.94 11.14
N ILE A 490 -6.49 -18.65 10.85
CA ILE A 490 -7.64 -17.76 10.90
C ILE A 490 -7.87 -17.19 9.51
N ILE A 491 -9.09 -17.30 8.98
CA ILE A 491 -9.44 -16.81 7.64
C ILE A 491 -10.74 -16.00 7.71
N PHE A 492 -10.70 -14.74 7.30
CA PHE A 492 -11.85 -13.84 7.42
C PHE A 492 -11.91 -12.83 6.28
N GLY A 493 -13.10 -12.46 5.79
CA GLY A 493 -13.29 -11.33 4.89
C GLY A 493 -12.99 -11.61 3.40
N PHE A 494 -12.91 -12.88 2.98
CA PHE A 494 -12.73 -13.24 1.56
C PHE A 494 -14.08 -13.40 0.86
N ALA A 495 -14.18 -13.08 -0.44
CA ALA A 495 -15.47 -13.07 -1.14
C ALA A 495 -16.01 -14.48 -1.39
N ASP A 496 -15.15 -15.43 -1.75
CA ASP A 496 -15.56 -16.78 -2.13
C ASP A 496 -15.59 -17.72 -0.91
N ALA A 497 -14.50 -18.41 -0.61
CA ALA A 497 -14.42 -19.45 0.41
C ALA A 497 -13.25 -19.24 1.38
N ALA A 498 -13.27 -19.97 2.49
CA ALA A 498 -12.13 -19.97 3.42
C ALA A 498 -10.99 -20.84 2.88
N ALA A 499 -11.32 -22.01 2.30
CA ALA A 499 -10.38 -22.83 1.56
C ALA A 499 -11.07 -23.55 0.41
N VAL A 500 -10.49 -23.51 -0.78
CA VAL A 500 -10.92 -24.26 -1.96
C VAL A 500 -9.88 -25.32 -2.30
N SER A 501 -10.35 -26.48 -2.76
CA SER A 501 -9.53 -27.56 -3.31
C SER A 501 -10.18 -27.95 -4.61
N THR A 502 -9.65 -27.42 -5.70
CA THR A 502 -10.06 -27.85 -7.04
C THR A 502 -9.31 -29.12 -7.39
N SER A 503 -9.93 -30.27 -7.12
CA SER A 503 -9.61 -31.45 -7.93
C SER A 503 -10.29 -31.24 -9.28
N THR A 504 -9.61 -30.64 -10.26
CA THR A 504 -10.07 -30.74 -11.64
C THR A 504 -9.99 -32.22 -11.99
N SER A 505 -11.16 -32.87 -12.05
CA SER A 505 -11.27 -34.33 -12.11
C SER A 505 -10.43 -34.89 -13.26
N GLY A 506 -9.47 -35.77 -12.94
CA GLY A 506 -8.83 -36.68 -13.90
C GLY A 506 -7.51 -36.25 -14.51
N THR A 507 -7.05 -35.00 -14.34
CA THR A 507 -5.82 -34.52 -15.03
C THR A 507 -4.69 -34.11 -14.10
N PHE A 508 -4.96 -33.80 -12.82
CA PHE A 508 -3.95 -33.26 -11.88
C PHE A 508 -3.77 -34.15 -10.63
N PRO A 509 -2.62 -34.05 -9.94
CA PRO A 509 -2.36 -34.82 -8.73
C PRO A 509 -3.37 -34.51 -7.62
N ALA A 510 -3.70 -35.52 -6.82
CA ALA A 510 -4.64 -35.36 -5.71
C ALA A 510 -4.05 -34.46 -4.61
N VAL A 511 -4.89 -33.57 -4.07
CA VAL A 511 -4.59 -32.81 -2.85
C VAL A 511 -4.64 -33.77 -1.65
N THR A 512 -3.57 -33.82 -0.86
CA THR A 512 -3.43 -34.69 0.32
C THR A 512 -3.04 -33.94 1.59
N GLY A 513 -3.01 -32.60 1.53
CA GLY A 513 -2.67 -31.75 2.66
C GLY A 513 -3.66 -31.86 3.83
N THR A 514 -3.24 -31.36 4.98
CA THR A 514 -4.05 -31.35 6.21
C THR A 514 -4.21 -29.94 6.76
N ILE A 515 -5.40 -29.66 7.29
CA ILE A 515 -5.68 -28.42 8.02
C ILE A 515 -6.14 -28.79 9.43
N SER A 516 -5.59 -28.12 10.44
CA SER A 516 -6.00 -28.31 11.85
C SER A 516 -6.10 -26.98 12.59
N ASN A 517 -7.02 -26.93 13.56
CA ASN A 517 -7.31 -25.73 14.35
C ASN A 517 -7.62 -24.51 13.45
N LEU A 518 -8.65 -24.64 12.60
CA LEU A 518 -9.08 -23.58 11.67
C LEU A 518 -10.24 -22.75 12.25
N ALA A 519 -10.05 -21.44 12.38
CA ALA A 519 -11.13 -20.48 12.59
C ALA A 519 -11.45 -19.78 11.26
N TYR A 520 -12.70 -19.78 10.83
CA TYR A 520 -13.06 -19.16 9.54
C TYR A 520 -14.42 -18.48 9.55
N GLU A 521 -14.62 -17.51 8.66
CA GLU A 521 -15.86 -16.74 8.61
C GLU A 521 -17.12 -17.61 8.40
N THR A 522 -18.17 -17.29 9.15
CA THR A 522 -19.45 -18.01 9.11
C THR A 522 -20.07 -17.93 7.71
N GLY A 523 -20.48 -19.08 7.17
CA GLY A 523 -21.04 -19.19 5.83
C GLY A 523 -20.02 -19.46 4.73
N LYS A 524 -18.71 -19.45 5.04
CA LYS A 524 -17.66 -19.86 4.11
C LYS A 524 -17.48 -21.38 4.11
N THR A 525 -17.01 -21.91 2.98
CA THR A 525 -16.72 -23.33 2.83
C THR A 525 -15.23 -23.62 3.01
N THR A 526 -14.92 -24.88 3.31
CA THR A 526 -13.56 -25.40 3.41
C THR A 526 -13.49 -26.71 2.64
N ALA A 527 -12.60 -26.80 1.67
CA ALA A 527 -12.55 -27.96 0.79
C ALA A 527 -11.75 -29.16 1.34
N ILE A 528 -10.80 -28.91 2.26
CA ILE A 528 -10.19 -29.94 3.10
C ILE A 528 -10.91 -29.89 4.45
N THR A 529 -11.51 -31.01 4.88
CA THR A 529 -12.18 -31.10 6.19
C THR A 529 -11.14 -30.87 7.30
N PRO A 530 -11.21 -29.76 8.05
CA PRO A 530 -10.22 -29.46 9.07
C PRO A 530 -10.40 -30.35 10.30
N THR A 531 -9.29 -30.75 10.92
CA THR A 531 -9.33 -31.37 12.25
C THR A 531 -9.36 -30.29 13.32
N GLY A 532 -10.52 -30.08 13.93
CA GLY A 532 -10.76 -28.99 14.87
C GLY A 532 -10.98 -27.67 14.13
N SER A 533 -12.20 -27.17 14.17
CA SER A 533 -12.56 -25.89 13.57
C SER A 533 -13.65 -25.16 14.32
N THR A 534 -13.74 -23.85 14.07
CA THR A 534 -14.83 -22.99 14.55
C THR A 534 -15.16 -21.96 13.49
N THR A 535 -16.41 -21.49 13.48
CA THR A 535 -16.77 -20.32 12.66
C THR A 535 -16.71 -19.03 13.48
N ILE A 536 -16.48 -17.90 12.80
CA ILE A 536 -16.41 -16.56 13.40
C ILE A 536 -17.31 -15.58 12.63
N THR A 537 -17.78 -14.52 13.29
CA THR A 537 -18.70 -13.52 12.71
C THR A 537 -18.19 -12.09 12.80
N ALA A 538 -17.04 -11.88 13.44
CA ALA A 538 -16.42 -10.59 13.64
C ALA A 538 -14.94 -10.66 13.24
N THR A 539 -14.36 -9.51 12.95
CA THR A 539 -12.94 -9.36 12.64
C THR A 539 -12.08 -10.04 13.71
N PRO A 540 -11.18 -10.96 13.34
CA PRO A 540 -10.45 -11.81 14.29
C PRO A 540 -9.18 -11.17 14.87
N ILE A 541 -8.87 -9.94 14.44
CA ILE A 541 -7.73 -9.15 14.89
C ILE A 541 -8.20 -7.97 15.73
N THR A 542 -7.30 -7.44 16.57
CA THR A 542 -7.61 -6.34 17.49
C THR A 542 -8.04 -5.08 16.74
N SER A 543 -7.39 -4.76 15.63
CA SER A 543 -7.80 -3.68 14.73
C SER A 543 -7.20 -3.89 13.34
N ASP A 544 -7.97 -3.68 12.30
CA ASP A 544 -7.46 -3.52 10.93
C ASP A 544 -6.88 -2.10 10.70
N GLY A 545 -6.90 -1.24 11.72
CA GLY A 545 -6.48 0.15 11.65
C GLY A 545 -7.59 1.02 11.03
N SER A 546 -7.24 1.77 9.99
CA SER A 546 -8.18 2.58 9.21
C SER A 546 -8.18 2.20 7.73
N THR A 547 -7.99 0.90 7.45
CA THR A 547 -7.96 0.30 6.10
C THR A 547 -9.18 0.62 5.27
N ALA A 548 -10.38 0.60 5.87
CA ALA A 548 -11.64 0.87 5.17
C ALA A 548 -11.65 2.21 4.41
N ASN A 549 -10.92 3.21 4.94
CA ASN A 549 -10.78 4.54 4.34
C ASN A 549 -9.34 4.82 3.90
N CYS A 550 -8.47 3.81 3.87
CA CYS A 550 -7.06 3.95 3.53
C CYS A 550 -6.30 4.93 4.44
N GLY A 551 -6.83 5.17 5.63
CA GLY A 551 -6.42 6.19 6.60
C GLY A 551 -5.27 5.74 7.50
N PHE A 552 -4.27 5.06 6.94
CA PHE A 552 -3.16 4.49 7.71
C PHE A 552 -2.29 5.52 8.44
N GLY A 553 -2.47 6.82 8.20
CA GLY A 553 -1.88 7.87 9.00
C GLY A 553 -2.47 7.95 10.41
N ASP A 554 -3.77 7.68 10.56
CA ASP A 554 -4.48 7.89 11.83
C ASP A 554 -4.29 6.71 12.79
N THR A 555 -4.38 5.48 12.28
CA THR A 555 -4.24 4.26 13.10
C THR A 555 -3.67 3.12 12.25
N LYS A 556 -2.55 2.55 12.73
CA LYS A 556 -1.91 1.38 12.13
C LYS A 556 -2.64 0.09 12.55
N PRO A 557 -2.63 -0.98 11.72
CA PRO A 557 -3.22 -2.25 12.09
C PRO A 557 -2.59 -2.87 13.35
N ASP A 558 -3.42 -3.57 14.12
CA ASP A 558 -3.04 -4.43 15.24
C ASP A 558 -3.61 -5.83 14.97
N TYR A 559 -2.76 -6.67 14.38
CA TYR A 559 -3.05 -8.03 13.99
C TYR A 559 -3.12 -9.03 15.16
N ARG A 560 -2.92 -8.61 16.41
CA ARG A 560 -3.04 -9.55 17.55
C ARG A 560 -4.43 -10.19 17.53
N THR A 561 -4.44 -11.52 17.62
CA THR A 561 -5.70 -12.27 17.64
C THR A 561 -6.54 -11.89 18.86
N ILE A 562 -7.83 -11.67 18.62
CA ILE A 562 -8.78 -11.30 19.68
C ILE A 562 -8.89 -12.39 20.75
N GLY A 563 -9.21 -11.97 21.98
CA GLY A 563 -9.24 -12.86 23.15
C GLY A 563 -10.17 -14.08 22.99
N SER A 564 -11.27 -13.96 22.26
CA SER A 564 -12.22 -15.06 22.02
C SER A 564 -11.66 -16.21 21.18
N LEU A 565 -10.58 -15.99 20.43
CA LEU A 565 -9.89 -17.00 19.62
C LEU A 565 -8.56 -17.46 20.23
N SER A 566 -8.10 -16.74 21.26
CA SER A 566 -6.82 -17.02 21.91
C SER A 566 -6.73 -18.44 22.51
N GLY A 567 -5.54 -19.02 22.55
CA GLY A 567 -5.30 -20.42 22.90
C GLY A 567 -5.20 -21.36 21.70
N THR A 568 -6.33 -21.88 21.24
CA THR A 568 -6.40 -22.88 20.15
C THR A 568 -6.19 -22.25 18.77
N TYR A 569 -6.71 -21.03 18.54
CA TYR A 569 -6.76 -20.39 17.23
C TYR A 569 -5.99 -19.06 17.19
N ILE A 570 -4.79 -18.97 17.81
CA ILE A 570 -4.01 -17.70 17.96
C ILE A 570 -3.51 -17.10 16.62
N GLY A 571 -3.76 -17.74 15.47
CA GLY A 571 -3.39 -17.21 14.15
C GLY A 571 -1.92 -16.78 14.05
N GLY A 572 -1.61 -15.86 13.15
CA GLY A 572 -0.25 -15.37 12.84
C GLY A 572 0.35 -14.37 13.82
N ALA A 573 -0.39 -13.89 14.82
CA ALA A 573 0.11 -12.92 15.79
C ALA A 573 -0.43 -13.15 17.20
N SER A 574 0.41 -13.77 18.05
CA SER A 574 0.27 -13.75 19.50
C SER A 574 0.84 -12.48 20.15
N THR A 575 1.78 -11.82 19.47
CA THR A 575 2.47 -10.59 19.88
C THR A 575 2.56 -9.62 18.71
N GLU A 576 2.87 -8.35 18.98
CA GLU A 576 3.05 -7.31 17.95
C GLU A 576 4.45 -7.37 17.30
N TRP A 577 4.88 -8.52 16.77
CA TRP A 577 6.22 -8.67 16.18
C TRP A 577 6.47 -7.77 14.95
N TYR A 578 5.39 -7.27 14.34
CA TYR A 578 5.38 -6.34 13.20
C TYR A 578 5.43 -4.86 13.61
N LYS A 579 5.34 -4.54 14.91
CA LYS A 579 5.23 -3.15 15.37
C LYS A 579 6.46 -2.33 14.97
N ASP A 580 6.25 -1.06 14.65
CA ASP A 580 7.25 0.00 14.45
C ASP A 580 8.20 -0.14 13.25
N TRP A 581 8.49 -1.35 12.76
CA TRP A 581 9.41 -1.55 11.64
C TRP A 581 8.71 -1.74 10.29
N THR A 582 7.41 -2.02 10.26
CA THR A 582 6.64 -2.23 9.03
C THR A 582 6.04 -0.93 8.48
N VAL A 583 5.63 -0.94 7.23
CA VAL A 583 4.96 0.18 6.54
C VAL A 583 3.46 -0.06 6.39
N TYR A 584 2.65 0.99 6.46
CA TYR A 584 1.22 0.89 6.16
C TYR A 584 0.76 2.14 5.41
N ARG A 585 0.42 1.97 4.13
CA ARG A 585 0.03 3.07 3.23
C ARG A 585 -0.81 2.55 2.07
N ALA A 586 -1.57 3.46 1.46
CA ALA A 586 -2.31 3.21 0.23
C ALA A 586 -1.48 3.63 -1.02
N ARG A 587 -2.13 3.64 -2.19
CA ARG A 587 -1.56 4.03 -3.50
C ARG A 587 -2.41 5.07 -4.20
#